data_AF-A0A538H3C7-F1
#
_entry.id   AF-A0A538H3C7-F1
#
_cell.length_a   1.000
_cell.length_b   1.000
_cell.length_c   1.000
_cell.angle_alpha   90.00
_cell.angle_beta   90.00
_cell.angle_gamma   90.00
#
_symmetry.space_group_name_H-M   'P 1'
#
loop_
_entity.id
_entity.type
_entity.pdbx_description
1 polymer ?
#
loop_
_entity_poly.entity_id
_entity_poly.type
_entity_poly.pdbx_seq_one_letter_code
_entity_poly.pdbx_strand_id
1 'polypeptide(L)'
;MRVNGRRGLLALATCIVVLAGAGVAAAVSSGGYSPLQQDCSPGADAWNTAASTEPGCHNYKLNVEDGSGHRYAEFGIDQLAQDLNAHAGSYEVNTNDGGAGVSGTYDTNYQPIPPGGPSEFGLLFYPLEVAQCAVTTTMPADPASCVTFAPNLPTEAPTVTVSPQTGSPDGSTTGLLTNASIYLGADDNLDTGEHDGADGMTTTMTSNSQNGPSDGGAIVVNWHPTDVITWLADVMANPLALLTNPVPVADAGFGMCADGICTSTQTRQRTVYNGGSSGSRDVYNYDGKKWDPSECSSGSGKDELACVTPLQPNGMDGWRLSEAQNVYAEPGFQFYEDPDPQGSPIGPYPLPAVYAGTCGVAAGGGPMVPAAPAGTPVTNNSGQLLVSTGC
;
A
#
# COMPACT_ATOMS: atom_id res chain seq x y z
N MET A 1 23.83 30.13 -6.95
CA MET A 1 22.44 30.63 -6.95
C MET A 1 21.87 30.38 -5.57
N ARG A 2 21.51 31.43 -4.83
CA ARG A 2 20.84 31.27 -3.52
C ARG A 2 19.36 31.06 -3.78
N VAL A 3 18.91 29.81 -3.74
CA VAL A 3 17.47 29.51 -3.73
C VAL A 3 16.93 30.04 -2.41
N ASN A 4 16.03 31.03 -2.46
CA ASN A 4 15.42 31.62 -1.28
C ASN A 4 14.59 30.52 -0.56
N GLY A 5 15.11 29.97 0.54
CA GLY A 5 14.53 28.83 1.27
C GLY A 5 13.05 28.97 1.63
N ARG A 6 12.55 30.21 1.79
CA ARG A 6 11.13 30.49 2.00
C ARG A 6 10.22 30.10 0.82
N ARG A 7 10.69 30.20 -0.42
CA ARG A 7 9.90 29.82 -1.61
C ARG A 7 9.90 28.31 -1.86
N GLY A 8 10.97 27.61 -1.47
CA GLY A 8 11.03 26.15 -1.51
C GLY A 8 10.07 25.50 -0.51
N LEU A 9 10.04 26.00 0.73
CA LEU A 9 9.12 25.55 1.77
C LEU A 9 7.64 25.76 1.43
N LEU A 10 7.29 26.89 0.80
CA LEU A 10 5.92 27.18 0.35
C LEU A 10 5.47 26.27 -0.80
N ALA A 11 6.37 25.93 -1.73
CA ALA A 11 6.06 24.97 -2.79
C ALA A 11 5.87 23.55 -2.23
N LEU A 12 6.71 23.14 -1.28
CA LEU A 12 6.59 21.85 -0.59
C LEU A 12 5.27 21.75 0.19
N ALA A 13 4.92 22.77 0.98
CA ALA A 13 3.67 22.82 1.74
C ALA A 13 2.44 22.80 0.82
N THR A 14 2.50 23.42 -0.36
CA THR A 14 1.37 23.40 -1.31
C THR A 14 1.24 22.03 -1.99
N CYS A 15 2.35 21.37 -2.33
CA CYS A 15 2.31 19.99 -2.83
C CYS A 15 1.79 19.01 -1.76
N ILE A 16 2.19 19.18 -0.50
CA ILE A 16 1.70 18.38 0.63
C ILE A 16 0.19 18.56 0.82
N VAL A 17 -0.32 19.79 0.77
CA VAL A 17 -1.77 20.05 0.89
C VAL A 17 -2.57 19.54 -0.31
N VAL A 18 -1.99 19.53 -1.53
CA VAL A 18 -2.65 18.96 -2.71
C VAL A 18 -2.62 17.42 -2.68
N LEU A 19 -1.57 16.81 -2.17
CA LEU A 19 -1.47 15.35 -1.99
C LEU A 19 -2.35 14.86 -0.83
N ALA A 20 -2.42 15.61 0.27
CA ALA A 20 -3.31 15.32 1.40
C ALA A 20 -4.79 15.65 1.09
N GLY A 21 -5.05 16.66 0.25
CA GLY A 21 -6.40 17.03 -0.18
C GLY A 21 -6.98 16.16 -1.30
N ALA A 22 -6.14 15.37 -1.97
CA ALA A 22 -6.53 14.35 -2.92
C ALA A 22 -6.56 12.97 -2.25
N GLY A 23 -7.11 12.89 -1.03
CA GLY A 23 -7.41 11.66 -0.29
C GLY A 23 -8.39 10.77 -1.06
N VAL A 24 -7.94 10.27 -2.20
CA VAL A 24 -8.35 8.97 -2.69
C VAL A 24 -7.67 8.03 -1.69
N ALA A 25 -8.43 7.65 -0.65
CA ALA A 25 -8.20 6.39 0.02
C ALA A 25 -8.22 5.36 -1.11
N ALA A 26 -7.03 4.98 -1.52
CA ALA A 26 -6.66 3.67 -2.00
C ALA A 26 -5.70 3.27 -0.85
N ALA A 27 -5.83 2.16 -0.14
CA ALA A 27 -6.27 0.87 -0.61
C ALA A 27 -5.14 0.25 -1.47
N VAL A 28 -3.92 0.20 -0.95
CA VAL A 28 -2.63 0.33 -1.65
C VAL A 28 -1.48 -0.73 -1.31
N SER A 29 -1.66 -1.97 -0.81
CA SER A 29 -0.53 -2.78 -0.21
C SER A 29 0.89 -2.86 -0.87
N SER A 30 1.06 -2.89 -2.21
CA SER A 30 2.35 -3.33 -2.82
C SER A 30 3.36 -2.26 -3.30
N GLY A 31 3.28 -1.01 -2.86
CA GLY A 31 4.10 0.10 -3.41
C GLY A 31 5.34 0.53 -2.64
N GLY A 32 5.62 -0.13 -1.51
CA GLY A 32 6.49 0.40 -0.46
C GLY A 32 5.77 0.71 0.84
N TYR A 33 4.56 0.18 1.04
CA TYR A 33 3.91 0.20 2.35
C TYR A 33 4.80 -0.42 3.41
N SER A 34 4.71 0.11 4.63
CA SER A 34 5.31 -0.52 5.78
C SER A 34 4.50 -0.17 7.03
N PRO A 35 4.04 -1.16 7.83
CA PRO A 35 3.43 -0.88 9.12
C PRO A 35 4.30 0.01 10.02
N LEU A 36 5.63 -0.14 9.93
CA LEU A 36 6.57 0.70 10.68
C LEU A 36 6.55 2.17 10.25
N GLN A 37 6.25 2.46 8.98
CA GLN A 37 6.08 3.85 8.53
C GLN A 37 4.74 4.44 9.00
N GLN A 38 3.78 3.58 9.34
CA GLN A 38 2.49 3.92 9.94
C GLN A 38 2.52 3.95 11.48
N ASP A 39 3.67 3.68 12.09
CA ASP A 39 3.83 3.51 13.56
C ASP A 39 2.98 2.36 14.14
N CYS A 40 2.65 1.38 13.31
CA CYS A 40 1.87 0.20 13.63
C CYS A 40 2.75 -1.04 13.78
N SER A 41 2.32 -1.98 14.62
CA SER A 41 2.88 -3.33 14.58
C SER A 41 2.41 -4.07 13.32
N PRO A 42 3.13 -5.11 12.86
CA PRO A 42 2.71 -5.92 11.70
C PRO A 42 1.36 -6.63 11.83
N GLY A 43 0.78 -6.69 13.04
CA GLY A 43 -0.52 -7.30 13.30
C GLY A 43 -1.55 -6.30 13.84
N ALA A 44 -1.32 -4.99 13.66
CA ALA A 44 -2.22 -3.95 14.15
C ALA A 44 -3.64 -4.08 13.56
N ASP A 45 -3.73 -4.48 12.29
CA ASP A 45 -4.98 -4.61 11.53
C ASP A 45 -5.47 -6.06 11.45
N ALA A 46 -5.05 -6.91 12.39
CA ALA A 46 -5.45 -8.30 12.41
C ALA A 46 -6.98 -8.45 12.56
N TRP A 47 -7.61 -9.34 11.80
CA TRP A 47 -9.07 -9.48 11.82
C TRP A 47 -9.66 -9.81 13.20
N ASN A 48 -8.86 -10.48 14.04
CA ASN A 48 -9.26 -10.84 15.40
C ASN A 48 -9.10 -9.69 16.42
N THR A 49 -8.57 -8.53 16.01
CA THR A 49 -8.43 -7.30 16.82
C THR A 49 -9.35 -6.16 16.40
N ALA A 50 -10.29 -6.42 15.49
CA ALA A 50 -11.24 -5.45 14.93
C ALA A 50 -11.92 -4.49 15.93
N ALA A 51 -12.14 -4.92 17.18
CA ALA A 51 -12.76 -4.08 18.21
C ALA A 51 -11.76 -3.13 18.94
N SER A 52 -10.50 -3.09 18.53
CA SER A 52 -9.42 -2.39 19.21
C SER A 52 -8.49 -1.66 18.25
N THR A 53 -7.76 -0.69 18.79
CA THR A 53 -6.76 0.10 18.08
C THR A 53 -5.42 0.00 18.81
N GLU A 54 -4.32 -0.07 18.09
CA GLU A 54 -2.97 0.06 18.61
C GLU A 54 -2.65 1.55 18.90
N PRO A 55 -2.32 1.92 20.15
CA PRO A 55 -2.02 3.31 20.46
C PRO A 55 -0.85 3.86 19.67
N GLY A 56 -1.10 4.94 18.91
CA GLY A 56 -0.09 5.62 18.11
C GLY A 56 0.08 5.09 16.68
N CYS A 57 -0.68 4.04 16.30
CA CYS A 57 -0.76 3.55 14.92
C CYS A 57 -1.64 4.46 14.06
N HIS A 58 -1.30 4.60 12.78
CA HIS A 58 -1.97 5.46 11.82
C HIS A 58 -2.39 4.71 10.54
N ASN A 59 -3.66 4.78 10.16
CA ASN A 59 -4.19 4.21 8.90
C ASN A 59 -3.77 5.01 7.66
N TYR A 60 -3.36 6.26 7.89
CA TYR A 60 -2.78 7.12 6.88
C TYR A 60 -1.62 7.85 7.50
N LYS A 61 -0.50 7.92 6.79
CA LYS A 61 0.67 8.66 7.26
C LYS A 61 1.39 9.34 6.12
N LEU A 62 1.69 10.62 6.35
CA LEU A 62 2.68 11.37 5.60
C LEU A 62 3.91 11.53 6.47
N ASN A 63 5.08 11.10 5.99
CA ASN A 63 6.37 11.33 6.63
C ASN A 63 7.30 12.10 5.69
N VAL A 64 8.06 13.04 6.26
CA VAL A 64 9.23 13.64 5.63
C VAL A 64 10.45 13.29 6.45
N GLU A 65 11.34 12.48 5.89
CA GLU A 65 12.41 11.81 6.63
C GLU A 65 13.75 11.92 5.88
N ASP A 66 14.87 11.88 6.62
CA ASP A 66 16.18 11.67 6.00
C ASP A 66 16.58 10.19 5.95
N GLY A 67 17.67 9.89 5.24
CA GLY A 67 18.17 8.52 5.09
C GLY A 67 18.66 7.85 6.38
N SER A 68 18.65 8.52 7.53
CA SER A 68 18.90 7.91 8.84
C SER A 68 17.61 7.49 9.57
N GLY A 69 16.44 7.77 8.98
CA GLY A 69 15.13 7.52 9.56
C GLY A 69 14.64 8.66 10.47
N HIS A 70 15.32 9.81 10.49
CA HIS A 70 14.85 10.95 11.27
C HIS A 70 13.70 11.64 10.54
N ARG A 71 12.50 11.68 11.15
CA ARG A 71 11.32 12.35 10.58
C ARG A 71 11.27 13.82 11.04
N TYR A 72 11.15 14.72 10.08
CA TYR A 72 11.11 16.17 10.27
C TYR A 72 9.68 16.72 10.27
N ALA A 73 8.78 16.03 9.59
CA ALA A 73 7.36 16.36 9.56
C ALA A 73 6.55 15.09 9.38
N GLU A 74 5.46 15.01 10.13
CA GLU A 74 4.54 13.89 10.13
C GLU A 74 3.11 14.39 10.20
N PHE A 75 2.23 13.69 9.52
CA PHE A 75 0.78 13.85 9.66
C PHE A 75 0.18 12.46 9.56
N GLY A 76 -0.71 12.11 10.48
CA GLY A 76 -1.38 10.82 10.48
C GLY A 76 -2.87 10.92 10.74
N ILE A 77 -3.62 9.94 10.23
CA ILE A 77 -4.98 9.61 10.66
C ILE A 77 -4.87 8.39 11.55
N ASP A 78 -5.38 8.46 12.78
CA ASP A 78 -5.21 7.39 13.76
C ASP A 78 -5.93 6.12 13.32
N GLN A 79 -5.39 4.97 13.73
CA GLN A 79 -6.04 3.68 13.57
C GLN A 79 -7.42 3.68 14.22
N LEU A 80 -8.38 3.05 13.55
CA LEU A 80 -9.75 2.96 14.02
C LEU A 80 -10.14 1.53 14.32
N ALA A 81 -11.12 1.37 15.22
CA ALA A 81 -11.82 0.10 15.34
C ALA A 81 -12.76 -0.07 14.15
N GLN A 82 -13.10 -1.32 13.85
CA GLN A 82 -14.00 -1.67 12.76
C GLN A 82 -15.36 -0.97 12.87
N ASP A 83 -15.88 -0.61 11.70
CA ASP A 83 -17.08 0.18 11.43
C ASP A 83 -17.02 1.67 11.83
N LEU A 84 -15.82 2.24 12.01
CA LEU A 84 -15.64 3.68 12.30
C LEU A 84 -14.99 4.42 11.11
N ASN A 85 -15.42 5.67 10.90
CA ASN A 85 -14.88 6.54 9.84
C ASN A 85 -13.60 7.24 10.29
N ALA A 86 -12.68 7.49 9.35
CA ALA A 86 -11.54 8.38 9.53
C ALA A 86 -11.99 9.75 10.06
N HIS A 87 -11.53 10.13 11.26
CA HIS A 87 -12.00 11.38 11.89
C HIS A 87 -10.96 12.09 12.76
N ALA A 88 -10.00 11.36 13.33
CA ALA A 88 -9.01 11.89 14.25
C ALA A 88 -7.60 11.47 13.84
N GLY A 89 -6.61 12.21 14.35
CA GLY A 89 -5.23 11.94 14.04
C GLY A 89 -4.26 12.88 14.75
N SER A 90 -3.00 12.80 14.32
CA SER A 90 -1.90 13.56 14.89
C SER A 90 -1.04 14.22 13.83
N TYR A 91 -0.28 15.23 14.23
CA TYR A 91 0.70 15.86 13.38
C TYR A 91 1.90 16.31 14.21
N GLU A 92 3.05 16.34 13.55
CA GLU A 92 4.31 16.58 14.21
C GLU A 92 5.29 17.28 13.26
N VAL A 93 6.04 18.27 13.75
CA VAL A 93 7.05 18.99 12.96
C VAL A 93 8.26 19.33 13.85
N ASN A 94 9.42 18.77 13.49
CA ASN A 94 10.74 18.97 14.13
C ASN A 94 10.80 18.60 15.63
N THR A 95 10.33 17.43 16.02
CA THR A 95 10.19 17.07 17.46
C THR A 95 10.71 15.68 17.85
N ASN A 96 11.27 14.91 16.92
CA ASN A 96 11.92 13.65 17.27
C ASN A 96 13.08 13.91 18.24
N ASP A 97 12.92 13.48 19.50
CA ASP A 97 13.86 13.55 20.63
C ASP A 97 14.02 14.88 21.40
N GLY A 98 12.97 15.73 21.43
CA GLY A 98 12.83 16.79 22.44
C GLY A 98 13.36 18.16 22.04
N GLY A 99 13.39 18.42 20.73
CA GLY A 99 13.78 19.71 20.17
C GLY A 99 12.70 20.80 20.12
N ALA A 100 13.03 21.94 19.51
CA ALA A 100 12.03 22.97 19.19
C ALA A 100 11.18 22.57 17.99
N GLY A 101 9.86 22.50 18.20
CA GLY A 101 8.92 22.13 17.15
C GLY A 101 7.47 22.33 17.56
N VAL A 102 6.56 21.72 16.80
CA VAL A 102 5.11 21.76 17.07
C VAL A 102 4.56 20.37 16.84
N SER A 103 3.78 19.89 17.80
CA SER A 103 2.95 18.70 17.62
C SER A 103 1.53 18.98 18.07
N GLY A 104 0.61 18.08 17.73
CA GLY A 104 -0.76 18.17 18.18
C GLY A 104 -1.60 17.05 17.63
N THR A 105 -2.88 17.11 17.99
CA THR A 105 -3.91 16.20 17.53
C THR A 105 -5.04 16.99 16.91
N TYR A 106 -5.81 16.33 16.05
CA TYR A 106 -7.04 16.86 15.53
C TYR A 106 -8.13 15.80 15.64
N ASP A 107 -9.36 16.26 15.77
CA ASP A 107 -10.54 15.42 15.72
C ASP A 107 -11.65 16.22 15.02
N THR A 108 -12.11 15.70 13.90
CA THR A 108 -13.19 16.32 13.12
C THR A 108 -14.57 16.08 13.74
N ASN A 109 -14.69 15.12 14.68
CA ASN A 109 -15.94 14.63 15.24
C ASN A 109 -16.96 14.19 14.17
N TYR A 110 -16.47 13.81 12.98
CA TYR A 110 -17.30 13.53 11.82
C TYR A 110 -17.33 12.02 11.52
N GLN A 111 -18.51 11.41 11.69
CA GLN A 111 -18.77 9.99 11.45
C GLN A 111 -19.91 9.83 10.44
N PRO A 112 -19.72 10.27 9.18
CA PRO A 112 -20.80 10.38 8.21
C PRO A 112 -21.47 9.04 7.90
N ILE A 113 -20.70 7.96 7.85
CA ILE A 113 -21.20 6.62 7.53
C ILE A 113 -21.57 5.94 8.84
N PRO A 114 -22.83 5.51 9.04
CA PRO A 114 -23.19 4.73 10.22
C PRO A 114 -22.48 3.35 10.18
N PRO A 115 -22.27 2.69 11.33
CA PRO A 115 -21.72 1.34 11.37
C PRO A 115 -22.46 0.36 10.44
N GLY A 116 -21.73 -0.42 9.65
CA GLY A 116 -22.27 -1.29 8.59
C GLY A 116 -22.84 -0.57 7.37
N GLY A 117 -22.51 0.72 7.18
CA GLY A 117 -22.83 1.49 5.97
C GLY A 117 -21.92 1.16 4.78
N PRO A 118 -22.15 1.75 3.59
CA PRO A 118 -21.27 1.55 2.45
C PRO A 118 -19.90 2.11 2.77
N SER A 119 -18.90 1.39 2.33
CA SER A 119 -17.50 1.75 2.41
C SER A 119 -17.23 3.15 1.79
N GLU A 120 -16.21 3.90 2.24
CA GLU A 120 -15.75 5.16 1.64
C GLU A 120 -15.46 4.99 0.14
N PHE A 121 -14.99 3.82 -0.29
CA PHE A 121 -14.85 3.45 -1.70
C PHE A 121 -16.19 3.14 -2.36
N GLY A 122 -17.13 2.52 -1.63
CA GLY A 122 -18.53 2.38 -2.01
C GLY A 122 -19.19 3.73 -2.32
N LEU A 123 -18.76 4.84 -1.70
CA LEU A 123 -19.19 6.20 -2.07
C LEU A 123 -18.58 6.70 -3.39
N LEU A 124 -17.35 6.29 -3.72
CA LEU A 124 -16.63 6.64 -4.95
C LEU A 124 -17.18 5.86 -6.16
N PHE A 125 -17.53 4.60 -5.97
CA PHE A 125 -18.21 3.74 -6.96
C PHE A 125 -19.74 3.81 -6.89
N TYR A 126 -20.30 4.55 -5.92
CA TYR A 126 -21.73 4.80 -5.73
C TYR A 126 -22.52 5.11 -7.01
N PRO A 127 -22.02 5.98 -7.93
CA PRO A 127 -22.76 6.27 -9.15
C PRO A 127 -22.87 5.05 -10.08
N LEU A 128 -21.87 4.16 -10.05
CA LEU A 128 -21.79 2.97 -10.87
C LEU A 128 -22.66 1.83 -10.31
N GLU A 129 -22.69 1.67 -8.98
CA GLU A 129 -23.56 0.71 -8.28
C GLU A 129 -25.05 1.08 -8.43
N VAL A 130 -25.40 2.37 -8.30
CA VAL A 130 -26.74 2.89 -8.59
C VAL A 130 -27.13 2.62 -10.05
N ALA A 131 -26.18 2.77 -10.99
CA ALA A 131 -26.41 2.46 -12.39
C ALA A 131 -26.57 0.95 -12.65
N GLN A 132 -25.86 0.07 -11.95
CA GLN A 132 -26.01 -1.38 -12.06
C GLN A 132 -27.33 -1.87 -11.44
N CYS A 133 -27.75 -1.32 -10.30
CA CYS A 133 -29.03 -1.61 -9.65
C CYS A 133 -30.23 -1.25 -10.55
N ALA A 134 -30.11 -0.15 -11.32
CA ALA A 134 -31.10 0.26 -12.31
C ALA A 134 -31.20 -0.66 -13.55
N VAL A 135 -30.20 -1.51 -13.80
CA VAL A 135 -30.10 -2.35 -15.01
C VAL A 135 -30.44 -3.83 -14.73
N THR A 136 -30.26 -4.33 -13.50
CA THR A 136 -30.35 -5.76 -13.19
C THR A 136 -31.65 -6.24 -12.56
N THR A 137 -32.58 -5.35 -12.19
CA THR A 137 -33.90 -5.76 -11.65
C THR A 137 -35.06 -5.13 -12.41
N THR A 138 -36.17 -5.87 -12.51
CA THR A 138 -37.49 -5.30 -12.82
C THR A 138 -37.71 -4.11 -11.90
N MET A 139 -37.76 -2.90 -12.47
CA MET A 139 -37.80 -1.64 -11.72
C MET A 139 -38.67 -1.75 -10.46
N PRO A 140 -38.11 -1.57 -9.24
CA PRO A 140 -38.92 -1.28 -8.09
C PRO A 140 -39.76 -0.03 -8.42
N ALA A 141 -41.01 0.01 -7.96
CA ALA A 141 -41.92 1.13 -8.22
C ALA A 141 -41.45 2.47 -7.63
N ASP A 142 -40.32 2.47 -6.90
CA ASP A 142 -39.69 3.63 -6.30
C ASP A 142 -38.15 3.55 -6.46
N PRO A 143 -37.54 4.38 -7.33
CA PRO A 143 -36.07 4.49 -7.41
C PRO A 143 -35.41 4.92 -6.10
N ALA A 144 -36.17 5.55 -5.18
CA ALA A 144 -35.67 5.94 -3.86
C ALA A 144 -35.58 4.75 -2.88
N SER A 145 -36.17 3.59 -3.20
CA SER A 145 -35.96 2.37 -2.41
C SER A 145 -34.62 1.70 -2.68
N CYS A 146 -33.87 2.16 -3.69
CA CYS A 146 -32.60 1.54 -4.07
C CYS A 146 -31.45 1.88 -3.12
N VAL A 147 -31.40 3.07 -2.49
CA VAL A 147 -30.50 3.40 -1.38
C VAL A 147 -30.99 4.67 -0.65
N THR A 148 -31.13 4.65 0.68
CA THR A 148 -31.24 5.86 1.51
C THR A 148 -29.99 6.00 2.39
N PHE A 149 -28.94 6.63 1.89
CA PHE A 149 -27.83 7.07 2.74
C PHE A 149 -28.13 8.47 3.26
N ALA A 150 -28.35 8.59 4.57
CA ALA A 150 -28.43 9.86 5.26
C ALA A 150 -27.15 9.99 6.10
N PRO A 151 -26.19 10.85 5.71
CA PRO A 151 -24.98 11.01 6.49
C PRO A 151 -25.30 11.52 7.88
N ASN A 152 -24.61 11.00 8.90
CA ASN A 152 -24.71 11.58 10.23
C ASN A 152 -24.15 13.00 10.21
N LEU A 153 -24.91 13.94 10.76
CA LEU A 153 -24.39 15.28 11.00
C LEU A 153 -23.43 15.22 12.20
N PRO A 154 -22.33 16.01 12.18
CA PRO A 154 -21.46 16.13 13.34
C PRO A 154 -22.28 16.55 14.57
N THR A 155 -22.12 15.82 15.68
CA THR A 155 -22.78 16.14 16.95
C THR A 155 -21.98 17.12 17.79
N GLU A 156 -20.69 17.27 17.51
CA GLU A 156 -19.77 18.14 18.22
C GLU A 156 -18.92 18.97 17.23
N ALA A 157 -18.34 20.05 17.74
CA ALA A 157 -17.44 20.88 16.94
C ALA A 157 -16.08 20.17 16.77
N PRO A 158 -15.38 20.35 15.64
CA PRO A 158 -14.04 19.80 15.47
C PRO A 158 -13.08 20.42 16.49
N THR A 159 -12.11 19.63 16.95
CA THR A 159 -11.07 20.04 17.88
C THR A 159 -9.69 19.95 17.24
N VAL A 160 -8.81 20.87 17.61
CA VAL A 160 -7.39 20.83 17.23
C VAL A 160 -6.60 21.26 18.45
N THR A 161 -5.63 20.45 18.84
CA THR A 161 -4.65 20.79 19.86
C THR A 161 -3.36 21.23 19.20
N VAL A 162 -2.67 22.18 19.82
CA VAL A 162 -1.35 22.67 19.39
C VAL A 162 -0.46 22.70 20.61
N SER A 163 0.62 21.94 20.57
CA SER A 163 1.61 21.81 21.63
C SER A 163 2.97 22.28 21.11
N PRO A 164 3.33 23.56 21.33
CA PRO A 164 4.68 24.03 21.04
C PRO A 164 5.68 23.30 21.92
N GLN A 165 6.74 22.77 21.32
CA GLN A 165 7.87 22.20 22.04
C GLN A 165 9.03 23.19 22.07
N THR A 166 9.67 23.30 23.24
CA THR A 166 10.80 24.22 23.46
C THR A 166 12.08 23.42 23.56
N GLY A 167 13.10 23.80 22.78
CA GLY A 167 14.39 23.13 22.75
C GLY A 167 15.31 23.72 21.67
N SER A 168 16.41 23.05 21.38
CA SER A 168 17.13 23.25 20.11
C SER A 168 16.47 22.37 19.05
N PRO A 169 16.37 22.76 17.77
CA PRO A 169 15.88 21.86 16.73
C PRO A 169 16.66 20.55 16.80
N ASP A 170 15.94 19.44 16.86
CA ASP A 170 16.59 18.13 16.74
C ASP A 170 16.93 17.91 15.27
N GLY A 171 18.12 17.39 15.02
CA GLY A 171 18.62 17.18 13.66
C GLY A 171 19.02 18.47 12.92
N SER A 172 20.10 18.36 12.15
CA SER A 172 20.39 19.33 11.10
C SER A 172 19.63 18.89 9.85
N THR A 173 18.88 19.77 9.20
CA THR A 173 18.27 19.52 7.87
C THR A 173 19.30 19.23 6.77
N THR A 174 20.58 19.14 7.11
CA THR A 174 21.66 18.65 6.24
C THR A 174 21.44 17.19 5.86
N GLY A 175 20.84 16.36 6.72
CA GLY A 175 20.51 14.96 6.38
C GLY A 175 19.60 14.89 5.15
N LEU A 176 18.59 15.76 5.13
CA LEU A 176 17.71 15.98 3.98
C LEU A 176 18.45 16.48 2.72
N LEU A 177 19.72 16.87 2.77
CA LEU A 177 20.48 17.23 1.55
C LEU A 177 21.26 16.05 0.97
N THR A 178 21.48 15.00 1.76
CA THR A 178 22.23 13.81 1.34
C THR A 178 21.32 12.65 0.96
N ASN A 179 20.25 12.44 1.72
CA ASN A 179 19.26 11.41 1.47
C ASN A 179 17.96 11.82 2.16
N ALA A 180 16.85 11.81 1.43
CA ALA A 180 15.55 11.97 2.05
C ALA A 180 14.43 11.24 1.31
N SER A 181 13.34 11.08 2.03
CA SER A 181 12.11 10.42 1.62
C SER A 181 10.91 11.31 1.97
N ILE A 182 9.96 11.36 1.05
CA ILE A 182 8.56 11.69 1.34
C ILE A 182 7.79 10.39 1.18
N TYR A 183 7.26 9.91 2.29
CA TYR A 183 6.39 8.74 2.34
C TYR A 183 4.96 9.22 2.52
N LEU A 184 4.06 8.68 1.72
CA LEU A 184 2.62 8.81 1.90
C LEU A 184 2.03 7.42 1.87
N GLY A 185 1.64 6.89 3.03
CA GLY A 185 1.03 5.59 3.14
C GLY A 185 -0.44 5.68 3.55
N ALA A 186 -1.20 4.68 3.17
CA ALA A 186 -2.59 4.47 3.53
C ALA A 186 -2.84 2.97 3.67
N ASP A 187 -3.90 2.58 4.37
CA ASP A 187 -4.47 1.24 4.36
C ASP A 187 -6.00 1.28 4.27
N ASP A 188 -6.61 0.12 4.10
CA ASP A 188 -8.05 -0.14 4.06
C ASP A 188 -8.78 0.14 5.37
N ASN A 189 -8.08 0.24 6.48
CA ASN A 189 -8.65 0.68 7.75
C ASN A 189 -9.12 2.15 7.69
N LEU A 190 -8.83 2.88 6.60
CA LEU A 190 -9.50 4.14 6.24
C LEU A 190 -10.94 3.96 5.77
N ASP A 191 -11.27 2.79 5.24
CA ASP A 191 -12.58 2.42 4.75
C ASP A 191 -13.42 1.74 5.83
N THR A 192 -14.09 2.54 6.66
CA THR A 192 -14.91 2.05 7.78
C THR A 192 -14.16 1.19 8.78
N GLY A 193 -12.84 1.33 8.87
CA GLY A 193 -12.08 0.67 9.91
C GLY A 193 -11.80 -0.82 9.62
N GLU A 194 -11.62 -1.23 8.36
CA GLU A 194 -11.36 -2.63 8.05
C GLU A 194 -10.14 -3.18 8.82
N HIS A 195 -10.33 -4.33 9.47
CA HIS A 195 -9.26 -5.12 10.09
C HIS A 195 -9.36 -6.49 9.48
N ASP A 196 -8.55 -6.76 8.45
CA ASP A 196 -8.60 -8.00 7.68
C ASP A 196 -7.21 -8.62 7.49
N GLY A 197 -6.20 -8.10 8.20
CA GLY A 197 -4.86 -8.65 8.25
C GLY A 197 -4.80 -9.98 9.02
N ALA A 198 -3.72 -10.73 8.86
CA ALA A 198 -3.62 -12.06 9.47
C ALA A 198 -3.58 -12.01 11.00
N ASP A 199 -4.22 -12.99 11.64
CA ASP A 199 -4.40 -13.05 13.10
C ASP A 199 -3.14 -13.40 13.89
N GLY A 200 -2.08 -13.84 13.20
CA GLY A 200 -0.81 -14.27 13.79
C GLY A 200 -0.90 -15.54 14.63
N MET A 201 -2.01 -16.27 14.59
CA MET A 201 -2.19 -17.46 15.39
C MET A 201 -1.56 -18.70 14.75
N THR A 202 -1.00 -19.57 15.58
CA THR A 202 -0.51 -20.87 15.13
C THR A 202 -1.65 -21.84 14.76
N THR A 203 -2.87 -21.58 15.23
CA THR A 203 -4.05 -22.42 14.95
C THR A 203 -4.60 -22.22 13.52
N THR A 204 -4.40 -21.04 12.96
CA THR A 204 -4.77 -20.61 11.60
C THR A 204 -3.56 -20.59 10.67
N MET A 205 -2.36 -20.85 11.20
CA MET A 205 -1.10 -20.99 10.46
C MET A 205 -0.62 -19.69 9.79
N THR A 206 -0.72 -18.59 10.53
CA THR A 206 -0.46 -17.21 10.07
C THR A 206 0.65 -16.51 10.88
N SER A 207 1.23 -17.21 11.86
CA SER A 207 2.20 -16.68 12.82
C SER A 207 3.45 -16.03 12.22
N ASN A 208 3.77 -16.31 10.96
CA ASN A 208 4.90 -15.73 10.24
C ASN A 208 4.46 -14.93 9.01
N SER A 209 3.16 -14.74 8.81
CA SER A 209 2.59 -14.09 7.64
C SER A 209 2.21 -12.64 7.91
N GLN A 210 1.94 -12.27 9.17
CA GLN A 210 1.66 -10.88 9.57
C GLN A 210 2.70 -9.89 9.07
N ASN A 211 2.26 -8.95 8.22
CA ASN A 211 3.11 -7.91 7.67
C ASN A 211 2.36 -6.59 7.42
N GLY A 212 1.16 -6.44 7.97
CA GLY A 212 0.27 -5.30 7.75
C GLY A 212 -1.19 -5.71 7.51
N PRO A 213 -2.03 -4.76 7.07
CA PRO A 213 -3.38 -5.02 6.57
C PRO A 213 -3.30 -5.78 5.24
N SER A 214 -4.42 -6.37 4.83
CA SER A 214 -4.50 -6.96 3.50
C SER A 214 -4.25 -5.91 2.42
N ASP A 215 -4.95 -4.79 2.52
CA ASP A 215 -4.95 -3.76 1.51
C ASP A 215 -4.25 -2.51 2.09
N GLY A 216 -2.93 -2.45 1.92
CA GLY A 216 -2.04 -1.47 2.58
C GLY A 216 -1.66 -0.27 1.73
N GLY A 217 -0.40 0.17 1.66
CA GLY A 217 0.15 0.96 0.55
C GLY A 217 0.79 2.31 0.65
N ALA A 218 1.60 2.65 -0.37
CA ALA A 218 2.33 3.90 -0.40
C ALA A 218 2.60 4.54 -1.77
N ILE A 219 2.72 5.87 -1.72
CA ILE A 219 3.55 6.69 -2.61
C ILE A 219 4.85 7.01 -1.86
N VAL A 220 5.99 6.78 -2.48
CA VAL A 220 7.30 7.11 -1.92
C VAL A 220 8.12 7.88 -2.93
N VAL A 221 8.61 9.05 -2.53
CA VAL A 221 9.52 9.89 -3.33
C VAL A 221 10.83 10.04 -2.57
N ASN A 222 11.90 9.54 -3.15
CA ASN A 222 13.24 9.56 -2.57
C ASN A 222 14.15 10.49 -3.37
N TRP A 223 15.08 11.15 -2.68
CA TRP A 223 16.21 11.80 -3.32
C TRP A 223 17.51 11.42 -2.61
N HIS A 224 18.52 11.02 -3.39
CA HIS A 224 19.77 10.45 -2.91
C HIS A 224 20.95 10.93 -3.78
N PRO A 225 21.24 12.24 -3.80
CA PRO A 225 22.27 12.82 -4.68
C PRO A 225 23.68 12.25 -4.48
N THR A 226 23.96 11.62 -3.34
CA THR A 226 25.25 10.97 -3.07
C THR A 226 25.42 9.61 -3.74
N ASP A 227 24.32 8.97 -4.17
CA ASP A 227 24.33 7.60 -4.68
C ASP A 227 24.84 7.50 -6.13
N VAL A 228 24.98 8.64 -6.82
CA VAL A 228 25.46 8.72 -8.22
C VAL A 228 26.80 8.01 -8.42
N ILE A 229 27.70 8.06 -7.44
CA ILE A 229 29.02 7.42 -7.55
C ILE A 229 28.87 5.89 -7.53
N THR A 230 28.09 5.36 -6.59
CA THR A 230 27.80 3.93 -6.47
C THR A 230 27.06 3.43 -7.69
N TRP A 231 26.03 4.17 -8.12
CA TRP A 231 25.29 3.85 -9.34
C TRP A 231 26.17 3.82 -10.58
N LEU A 232 27.09 4.79 -10.74
CA LEU A 232 27.99 4.81 -11.88
C LEU A 232 28.90 3.58 -11.88
N ALA A 233 29.37 3.14 -10.70
CA ALA A 233 30.14 1.90 -10.57
C ALA A 233 29.31 0.68 -10.97
N ASP A 234 28.05 0.60 -10.54
CA ASP A 234 27.14 -0.49 -10.87
C ASP A 234 26.86 -0.56 -12.38
N VAL A 235 26.57 0.58 -13.02
CA VAL A 235 26.34 0.66 -14.47
C VAL A 235 27.61 0.31 -15.27
N MET A 236 28.79 0.71 -14.81
CA MET A 236 30.05 0.34 -15.45
C MET A 236 30.35 -1.16 -15.33
N ALA A 237 29.97 -1.79 -14.21
CA ALA A 237 30.13 -3.22 -13.99
C ALA A 237 29.08 -4.05 -14.75
N ASN A 238 27.84 -3.56 -14.80
CA ASN A 238 26.72 -4.17 -15.49
C ASN A 238 25.81 -3.09 -16.11
N PRO A 239 25.89 -2.86 -17.43
CA PRO A 239 25.04 -1.87 -18.10
C PRO A 239 23.53 -2.09 -17.94
N LEU A 240 23.10 -3.31 -17.62
CA LEU A 240 21.68 -3.63 -17.36
C LEU A 240 21.17 -3.01 -16.06
N ALA A 241 22.05 -2.58 -15.14
CA ALA A 241 21.66 -1.84 -13.94
C ALA A 241 20.96 -0.51 -14.27
N LEU A 242 21.15 0.03 -15.48
CA LEU A 242 20.40 1.20 -15.96
C LEU A 242 18.90 0.90 -16.12
N LEU A 243 18.54 -0.37 -16.39
CA LEU A 243 17.15 -0.77 -16.57
C LEU A 243 16.42 -0.83 -15.23
N THR A 244 17.07 -1.30 -14.16
CA THR A 244 16.49 -1.41 -12.82
C THR A 244 16.64 -0.13 -11.98
N ASN A 245 17.57 0.76 -12.34
CA ASN A 245 17.74 2.07 -11.72
C ASN A 245 18.13 3.15 -12.75
N PRO A 246 17.17 3.66 -13.54
CA PRO A 246 17.43 4.62 -14.62
C PRO A 246 17.81 6.03 -14.13
N VAL A 247 17.35 6.43 -12.93
CA VAL A 247 17.57 7.77 -12.38
C VAL A 247 18.22 7.66 -10.99
N PRO A 248 19.54 7.93 -10.86
CA PRO A 248 20.29 7.60 -9.65
C PRO A 248 20.31 8.69 -8.57
N VAL A 249 19.61 9.80 -8.80
CA VAL A 249 19.58 10.94 -7.87
C VAL A 249 18.25 11.07 -7.14
N ALA A 250 17.21 10.45 -7.69
CA ALA A 250 15.87 10.47 -7.15
C ALA A 250 15.08 9.32 -7.77
N ASP A 251 14.21 8.72 -6.98
CA ASP A 251 13.22 7.77 -7.45
C ASP A 251 11.85 8.08 -6.85
N ALA A 252 10.83 7.68 -7.57
CA ALA A 252 9.45 7.73 -7.13
C ALA A 252 8.83 6.36 -7.36
N GLY A 253 7.87 6.04 -6.52
CA GLY A 253 7.09 4.85 -6.69
C GLY A 253 5.76 4.97 -6.05
N PHE A 254 4.80 4.36 -6.70
CA PHE A 254 3.44 4.19 -6.26
C PHE A 254 3.16 2.71 -6.42
N GLY A 255 2.46 2.10 -5.48
CA GLY A 255 1.91 0.78 -5.74
C GLY A 255 0.85 0.46 -4.74
N MET A 256 -0.24 -0.09 -5.26
CA MET A 256 -1.49 -0.34 -4.59
C MET A 256 -1.90 -1.80 -4.65
N CYS A 257 -2.65 -2.30 -3.67
CA CYS A 257 -3.36 -3.58 -3.67
C CYS A 257 -4.65 -3.41 -2.91
N ALA A 258 -5.72 -3.94 -3.48
CA ALA A 258 -6.99 -4.16 -2.80
C ALA A 258 -7.57 -5.48 -3.30
N ASP A 259 -8.18 -6.29 -2.42
CA ASP A 259 -8.75 -7.60 -2.81
C ASP A 259 -7.72 -8.50 -3.54
N GLY A 260 -6.45 -8.41 -3.13
CA GLY A 260 -5.25 -8.98 -3.80
C GLY A 260 -5.05 -8.60 -5.27
N ILE A 261 -5.75 -7.58 -5.76
CA ILE A 261 -5.53 -6.94 -7.04
C ILE A 261 -4.55 -5.79 -6.85
N CYS A 262 -3.34 -5.93 -7.38
CA CYS A 262 -2.31 -4.92 -7.25
C CYS A 262 -2.01 -4.16 -8.55
N THR A 263 -1.64 -2.89 -8.41
CA THR A 263 -1.02 -2.12 -9.48
C THR A 263 0.08 -1.25 -8.94
N SER A 264 1.20 -1.15 -9.64
CA SER A 264 2.27 -0.26 -9.23
C SER A 264 2.94 0.45 -10.40
N THR A 265 3.49 1.61 -10.11
CA THR A 265 4.30 2.41 -11.03
C THR A 265 5.58 2.80 -10.31
N GLN A 266 6.71 2.33 -10.81
CA GLN A 266 8.00 2.53 -10.17
C GLN A 266 8.96 3.23 -11.14
N THR A 267 9.84 4.09 -10.63
CA THR A 267 10.97 4.62 -11.42
C THR A 267 12.28 3.87 -11.14
N ARG A 268 12.28 2.96 -10.17
CA ARG A 268 13.40 2.11 -9.75
C ARG A 268 12.86 0.76 -9.27
N GLN A 269 13.61 -0.32 -9.46
CA GLN A 269 13.28 -1.64 -8.92
C GLN A 269 13.11 -1.56 -7.40
N ARG A 270 12.00 -2.11 -6.88
CA ARG A 270 11.71 -2.17 -5.44
C ARG A 270 11.23 -3.56 -5.05
N THR A 271 11.66 -4.04 -3.89
CA THR A 271 11.07 -5.24 -3.29
C THR A 271 9.66 -4.89 -2.83
N VAL A 272 8.67 -5.62 -3.33
CA VAL A 272 7.26 -5.45 -2.95
C VAL A 272 6.80 -6.53 -1.98
N TYR A 273 7.48 -7.68 -1.96
CA TYR A 273 7.19 -8.75 -1.02
C TYR A 273 8.42 -9.60 -0.72
N ASN A 274 8.48 -10.10 0.51
CA ASN A 274 9.55 -10.97 0.98
C ASN A 274 8.99 -12.35 1.35
N GLY A 275 9.05 -13.31 0.42
CA GLY A 275 8.70 -14.70 0.69
C GLY A 275 9.78 -15.45 1.47
N GLY A 276 9.66 -16.78 1.54
CA GLY A 276 10.60 -17.63 2.28
C GLY A 276 11.48 -18.55 1.43
N SER A 277 11.24 -18.67 0.13
CA SER A 277 12.04 -19.54 -0.74
C SER A 277 13.24 -18.81 -1.34
N SER A 278 14.38 -19.48 -1.50
CA SER A 278 15.57 -18.85 -2.06
C SER A 278 15.34 -18.34 -3.49
N GLY A 279 15.80 -17.12 -3.78
CA GLY A 279 15.81 -16.56 -5.13
C GLY A 279 15.04 -15.24 -5.23
N SER A 280 14.76 -14.84 -6.46
CA SER A 280 14.00 -13.64 -6.77
C SER A 280 13.16 -13.82 -8.02
N ARG A 281 12.06 -13.09 -8.11
CA ARG A 281 11.26 -12.97 -9.33
C ARG A 281 10.64 -11.59 -9.42
N ASP A 282 10.30 -11.20 -10.63
CA ASP A 282 9.49 -10.01 -10.85
C ASP A 282 8.03 -10.36 -10.57
N VAL A 283 7.29 -9.43 -9.95
CA VAL A 283 5.92 -9.71 -9.51
C VAL A 283 4.98 -9.99 -10.67
N TYR A 284 5.24 -9.38 -11.83
CA TYR A 284 4.49 -9.59 -13.06
C TYR A 284 4.82 -10.93 -13.76
N ASN A 285 5.96 -11.57 -13.42
CA ASN A 285 6.38 -12.82 -14.02
C ASN A 285 5.90 -14.00 -13.17
N TYR A 286 4.95 -14.75 -13.74
CA TYR A 286 4.34 -15.90 -13.10
C TYR A 286 4.98 -17.23 -13.49
N ASP A 287 6.11 -17.23 -14.21
CA ASP A 287 6.81 -18.49 -14.53
C ASP A 287 7.23 -19.21 -13.25
N GLY A 288 6.65 -20.40 -13.02
CA GLY A 288 6.86 -21.17 -11.81
C GLY A 288 6.18 -20.63 -10.54
N LYS A 289 5.33 -19.58 -10.61
CA LYS A 289 4.53 -19.12 -9.46
C LYS A 289 3.61 -20.25 -8.99
N LYS A 290 3.62 -20.51 -7.69
CA LYS A 290 2.66 -21.37 -7.02
C LYS A 290 1.54 -20.50 -6.48
N TRP A 291 0.33 -20.82 -6.87
CA TRP A 291 -0.87 -20.12 -6.46
C TRP A 291 -1.45 -20.79 -5.23
N ASP A 292 -1.73 -19.99 -4.23
CA ASP A 292 -2.61 -20.33 -3.13
C ASP A 292 -4.06 -20.51 -3.63
N PRO A 293 -4.93 -21.17 -2.85
CA PRO A 293 -6.34 -21.34 -3.22
C PRO A 293 -7.04 -19.99 -3.37
N SER A 294 -8.00 -19.91 -4.29
CA SER A 294 -8.81 -18.69 -4.48
C SER A 294 -9.53 -18.22 -3.22
N GLU A 295 -9.77 -19.11 -2.26
CA GLU A 295 -10.43 -18.83 -0.99
C GLU A 295 -9.46 -18.49 0.15
N CYS A 296 -8.14 -18.54 -0.08
CA CYS A 296 -7.13 -18.17 0.91
C CYS A 296 -7.05 -16.64 1.04
N SER A 297 -7.28 -16.11 2.25
CA SER A 297 -7.10 -14.70 2.60
C SER A 297 -7.09 -14.52 4.12
N SER A 298 -6.81 -13.31 4.64
CA SER A 298 -6.82 -13.03 6.08
C SER A 298 -8.12 -12.40 6.64
N GLY A 299 -9.15 -12.15 5.83
CA GLY A 299 -10.36 -11.45 6.29
C GLY A 299 -11.20 -12.14 7.37
N SER A 300 -10.96 -13.43 7.63
CA SER A 300 -11.50 -14.12 8.81
C SER A 300 -10.75 -15.42 9.11
N GLY A 301 -10.93 -15.96 10.32
CA GLY A 301 -10.36 -17.27 10.66
C GLY A 301 -10.87 -18.42 9.79
N LYS A 302 -12.03 -18.28 9.12
CA LYS A 302 -12.48 -19.26 8.12
C LYS A 302 -11.64 -19.17 6.84
N ASP A 303 -11.31 -17.96 6.42
CA ASP A 303 -10.59 -17.71 5.18
C ASP A 303 -9.09 -18.04 5.34
N GLU A 304 -8.52 -17.76 6.53
CA GLU A 304 -7.16 -18.21 6.86
C GLU A 304 -7.06 -19.74 6.86
N LEU A 305 -8.08 -20.43 7.37
CA LEU A 305 -8.15 -21.89 7.33
C LEU A 305 -8.33 -22.44 5.92
N ALA A 306 -8.87 -21.66 4.97
CA ALA A 306 -8.97 -22.06 3.58
C ALA A 306 -7.58 -22.11 2.88
N CYS A 307 -6.59 -21.40 3.41
CA CYS A 307 -5.20 -21.51 2.98
C CYS A 307 -4.58 -22.90 3.28
N VAL A 308 -5.15 -23.65 4.23
CA VAL A 308 -4.64 -24.97 4.64
C VAL A 308 -5.08 -26.04 3.64
N THR A 309 -4.13 -26.54 2.84
CA THR A 309 -4.39 -27.56 1.82
C THR A 309 -3.52 -28.81 2.04
N PRO A 310 -3.84 -29.95 1.41
CA PRO A 310 -2.94 -31.10 1.41
C PRO A 310 -1.55 -30.81 0.84
N LEU A 311 -1.43 -29.81 -0.05
CA LEU A 311 -0.16 -29.37 -0.64
C LEU A 311 0.59 -28.39 0.27
N GLN A 312 -0.14 -27.61 1.06
CA GLN A 312 0.38 -26.62 2.00
C GLN A 312 -0.33 -26.75 3.35
N PRO A 313 0.08 -27.73 4.18
CA PRO A 313 -0.55 -27.97 5.49
C PRO A 313 -0.26 -26.87 6.52
N ASN A 314 0.72 -26.01 6.24
CA ASN A 314 1.08 -24.86 7.08
C ASN A 314 0.33 -23.58 6.64
N GLY A 315 -0.78 -23.71 5.93
CA GLY A 315 -1.64 -22.57 5.55
C GLY A 315 -0.88 -21.42 4.89
N MET A 316 -1.21 -20.20 5.31
CA MET A 316 -0.64 -18.94 4.83
C MET A 316 0.89 -18.90 5.00
N ASP A 317 1.41 -19.33 6.15
CA ASP A 317 2.86 -19.43 6.39
C ASP A 317 3.53 -20.36 5.35
N GLY A 318 2.86 -21.44 4.94
CA GLY A 318 3.34 -22.35 3.89
C GLY A 318 3.37 -21.72 2.50
N TRP A 319 2.37 -20.90 2.16
CA TRP A 319 2.32 -20.17 0.89
C TRP A 319 3.39 -19.10 0.81
N ARG A 320 3.54 -18.28 1.86
CA ARG A 320 4.64 -17.34 2.03
C ARG A 320 6.01 -18.01 1.87
N LEU A 321 6.22 -19.17 2.49
CA LEU A 321 7.47 -19.94 2.36
C LEU A 321 7.72 -20.48 0.95
N SER A 322 6.67 -20.63 0.14
CA SER A 322 6.77 -21.10 -1.24
C SER A 322 7.05 -19.99 -2.25
N GLU A 323 6.81 -18.74 -1.87
CA GLU A 323 7.10 -17.56 -2.67
C GLU A 323 8.58 -17.18 -2.59
N ALA A 324 9.09 -16.53 -3.64
CA ALA A 324 10.47 -16.08 -3.72
C ALA A 324 10.83 -15.11 -2.59
N GLN A 325 12.05 -15.22 -2.08
CA GLN A 325 12.54 -14.38 -0.99
C GLN A 325 12.50 -12.90 -1.35
N ASN A 326 12.74 -12.56 -2.62
CA ASN A 326 12.61 -11.19 -3.10
C ASN A 326 11.68 -11.17 -4.31
N VAL A 327 10.52 -10.57 -4.14
CA VAL A 327 9.59 -10.30 -5.25
C VAL A 327 9.71 -8.82 -5.60
N TYR A 328 10.02 -8.51 -6.85
CA TYR A 328 10.32 -7.15 -7.29
C TYR A 328 9.21 -6.54 -8.15
N ALA A 329 8.98 -5.24 -7.95
CA ALA A 329 8.36 -4.38 -8.94
C ALA A 329 9.47 -3.68 -9.74
N GLU A 330 9.42 -3.79 -11.06
CA GLU A 330 10.41 -3.20 -11.97
C GLU A 330 10.03 -1.77 -12.36
N PRO A 331 10.99 -0.94 -12.81
CA PRO A 331 10.67 0.40 -13.29
C PRO A 331 9.72 0.35 -14.48
N GLY A 332 8.61 1.07 -14.38
CA GLY A 332 7.50 0.98 -15.33
C GLY A 332 6.15 0.91 -14.61
N PHE A 333 5.11 0.61 -15.39
CA PHE A 333 3.78 0.31 -14.89
C PHE A 333 3.59 -1.20 -14.82
N GLN A 334 2.88 -1.67 -13.81
CA GLN A 334 2.50 -3.06 -13.64
C GLN A 334 1.14 -3.21 -12.97
N PHE A 335 0.47 -4.29 -13.32
CA PHE A 335 -0.75 -4.82 -12.71
C PHE A 335 -0.53 -6.30 -12.46
N TYR A 336 -0.86 -6.78 -11.28
CA TYR A 336 -0.53 -8.15 -10.84
C TYR A 336 -1.39 -8.54 -9.65
N GLU A 337 -1.54 -9.84 -9.44
CA GLU A 337 -1.99 -10.40 -8.17
C GLU A 337 -0.96 -10.27 -7.06
N ASP A 338 -1.43 -9.92 -5.87
CA ASP A 338 -0.63 -9.81 -4.67
C ASP A 338 0.22 -11.09 -4.47
N PRO A 339 1.55 -10.95 -4.30
CA PRO A 339 2.37 -12.07 -3.85
C PRO A 339 2.11 -12.48 -2.39
N ASP A 340 1.42 -11.67 -1.59
CA ASP A 340 1.04 -11.97 -0.22
C ASP A 340 -0.25 -12.81 -0.14
N PRO A 341 -0.24 -14.00 0.48
CA PRO A 341 -1.45 -14.79 0.70
C PRO A 341 -2.47 -14.15 1.67
N GLN A 342 -2.19 -12.99 2.26
CA GLN A 342 -3.14 -12.23 3.08
C GLN A 342 -4.27 -11.57 2.27
N GLY A 343 -4.08 -11.32 0.97
CA GLY A 343 -5.02 -10.56 0.13
C GLY A 343 -6.51 -10.93 0.32
N SER A 344 -7.30 -9.98 0.81
CA SER A 344 -8.70 -10.01 1.20
C SER A 344 -9.39 -8.71 0.77
N PRO A 345 -10.72 -8.71 0.56
CA PRO A 345 -11.57 -9.86 0.30
C PRO A 345 -11.24 -10.58 -1.02
N ILE A 346 -11.90 -11.72 -1.23
CA ILE A 346 -11.59 -12.65 -2.33
C ILE A 346 -11.96 -12.04 -3.70
N GLY A 347 -10.94 -11.66 -4.48
CA GLY A 347 -11.05 -11.33 -5.91
C GLY A 347 -11.16 -12.56 -6.82
N PRO A 348 -11.38 -12.38 -8.15
CA PRO A 348 -11.41 -13.48 -9.10
C PRO A 348 -9.98 -13.96 -9.43
N TYR A 349 -9.46 -14.84 -8.59
CA TYR A 349 -8.08 -15.36 -8.70
C TYR A 349 -7.96 -16.63 -9.56
N PRO A 350 -6.74 -16.95 -10.03
CA PRO A 350 -5.63 -16.01 -10.19
C PRO A 350 -5.78 -15.00 -11.33
N LEU A 351 -5.28 -13.77 -11.12
CA LEU A 351 -5.36 -12.64 -12.04
C LEU A 351 -4.27 -12.71 -13.13
N PRO A 352 -4.49 -12.12 -14.31
CA PRO A 352 -3.40 -11.85 -15.24
C PRO A 352 -2.48 -10.76 -14.73
N ALA A 353 -1.21 -10.82 -15.14
CA ALA A 353 -0.29 -9.72 -14.96
C ALA A 353 -0.11 -8.91 -16.26
N VAL A 354 0.18 -7.63 -16.08
CA VAL A 354 0.64 -6.73 -17.13
C VAL A 354 1.85 -5.99 -16.60
N TYR A 355 2.88 -5.83 -17.44
CA TYR A 355 4.02 -4.98 -17.18
C TYR A 355 4.42 -4.25 -18.47
N ALA A 356 4.77 -2.98 -18.34
CA ALA A 356 5.40 -2.21 -19.39
C ALA A 356 6.40 -1.22 -18.77
N GLY A 357 7.67 -1.36 -19.13
CA GLY A 357 8.71 -0.52 -18.56
C GLY A 357 10.09 -0.73 -19.17
N THR A 358 11.12 -0.39 -18.40
CA THR A 358 12.52 -0.46 -18.84
C THR A 358 12.99 -1.91 -19.05
N CYS A 359 12.46 -2.86 -18.28
CA CYS A 359 12.77 -4.28 -18.35
C CYS A 359 12.00 -5.03 -19.45
N GLY A 360 11.12 -4.33 -20.17
CA GLY A 360 10.39 -4.86 -21.31
C GLY A 360 8.88 -4.80 -21.15
N VAL A 361 8.19 -5.82 -21.66
CA VAL A 361 6.72 -5.93 -21.64
C VAL A 361 6.31 -7.34 -21.30
N ALA A 362 5.37 -7.48 -20.38
CA ALA A 362 4.71 -8.75 -20.08
C ALA A 362 3.18 -8.59 -20.09
N ALA A 363 2.47 -9.61 -20.53
CA ALA A 363 1.01 -9.63 -20.47
C ALA A 363 0.45 -11.06 -20.41
N GLY A 364 -0.57 -11.25 -19.57
CA GLY A 364 -1.31 -12.50 -19.43
C GLY A 364 -0.90 -13.31 -18.20
N GLY A 365 -1.14 -14.62 -18.25
CA GLY A 365 -0.97 -15.50 -17.10
C GLY A 365 -2.23 -15.55 -16.23
N GLY A 366 -2.17 -16.36 -15.17
CA GLY A 366 -3.35 -16.72 -14.37
C GLY A 366 -4.31 -17.66 -15.13
N PRO A 367 -5.14 -18.45 -14.44
CA PRO A 367 -6.12 -19.35 -15.07
C PRO A 367 -7.28 -18.60 -15.73
N MET A 368 -7.45 -17.31 -15.42
CA MET A 368 -8.50 -16.44 -15.96
C MET A 368 -8.24 -16.01 -17.41
N VAL A 369 -6.99 -16.05 -17.90
CA VAL A 369 -6.66 -15.67 -19.28
C VAL A 369 -6.31 -16.90 -20.11
N PRO A 370 -6.96 -17.13 -21.26
CA PRO A 370 -6.58 -18.19 -22.18
C PRO A 370 -5.09 -18.09 -22.50
N ALA A 371 -4.37 -19.21 -22.41
CA ALA A 371 -2.97 -19.25 -22.82
C ALA A 371 -2.80 -18.60 -24.20
N ALA A 372 -1.72 -17.84 -24.36
CA ALA A 372 -1.42 -17.18 -25.62
C ALA A 372 -1.56 -18.18 -26.80
N PRO A 373 -2.17 -17.77 -27.93
CA PRO A 373 -2.43 -18.68 -29.05
C PRO A 373 -1.18 -19.45 -29.47
N ALA A 374 -1.33 -20.73 -29.81
CA ALA A 374 -0.22 -21.57 -30.25
C ALA A 374 0.55 -20.90 -31.40
N GLY A 375 1.87 -20.73 -31.24
CA GLY A 375 2.73 -20.02 -32.19
C GLY A 375 2.93 -18.53 -31.89
N THR A 376 2.37 -17.99 -30.81
CA THR A 376 2.74 -16.67 -30.29
C THR A 376 4.22 -16.70 -29.88
N PRO A 377 5.09 -15.87 -30.47
CA PRO A 377 6.49 -15.81 -30.07
C PRO A 377 6.62 -15.37 -28.61
N VAL A 378 7.58 -15.95 -27.89
CA VAL A 378 8.04 -15.50 -26.56
C VAL A 378 6.99 -15.62 -25.45
N THR A 379 6.42 -16.82 -25.30
CA THR A 379 5.54 -17.17 -24.17
C THR A 379 6.30 -17.94 -23.09
N ASN A 380 6.16 -17.59 -21.82
CA ASN A 380 6.71 -18.38 -20.70
C ASN A 380 5.83 -19.61 -20.37
N ASN A 381 6.22 -20.43 -19.40
CA ASN A 381 5.47 -21.65 -19.05
C ASN A 381 4.09 -21.36 -18.41
N SER A 382 3.87 -20.12 -17.97
CA SER A 382 2.61 -19.63 -17.42
C SER A 382 1.69 -19.02 -18.49
N GLY A 383 2.06 -19.15 -19.77
CA GLY A 383 1.25 -18.67 -20.90
C GLY A 383 1.28 -17.15 -21.09
N GLN A 384 2.19 -16.44 -20.41
CA GLN A 384 2.35 -14.99 -20.53
C GLN A 384 3.17 -14.68 -21.78
N LEU A 385 2.77 -13.65 -22.54
CA LEU A 385 3.68 -12.97 -23.45
C LEU A 385 4.74 -12.26 -22.59
N LEU A 386 6.02 -12.52 -22.84
CA LEU A 386 7.11 -11.90 -22.10
C LEU A 386 8.22 -11.48 -23.05
N VAL A 387 8.39 -10.18 -23.27
CA VAL A 387 9.51 -9.63 -24.04
C VAL A 387 10.42 -8.89 -23.06
N SER A 388 11.52 -9.53 -22.66
CA SER A 388 12.51 -8.96 -21.74
C SER A 388 13.61 -8.19 -22.49
N THR A 389 14.10 -7.12 -21.88
CA THR A 389 15.28 -6.34 -22.32
C THR A 389 16.57 -6.72 -21.58
N GLY A 390 16.55 -7.77 -20.75
CA GLY A 390 17.71 -8.26 -20.00
C GLY A 390 17.62 -8.12 -18.48
N CYS A 391 16.47 -7.67 -17.96
CA CYS A 391 16.01 -8.08 -16.64
C CYS A 391 15.30 -9.44 -16.82
#